data_AF-A0AA38GLL9-F1
#
_entry.id   AF-A0AA38GLL9-F1
#
_cell.length_a   1.000
_cell.length_b   1.000
_cell.length_c   1.000
_cell.angle_alpha   90.00
_cell.angle_beta   90.00
_cell.angle_gamma   90.00
#
_symmetry.space_group_name_H-M   'P 1'
#
loop_
_entity.id
_entity.type
_entity.pdbx_description
1 polymer ?
#
loop_
_entity_poly.entity_id
_entity_poly.type
_entity_poly.pdbx_seq_one_letter_code
_entity_poly.pdbx_strand_id
1 'polypeptide(L)'
;MLQLDPMRTRRGACYESPTGVCRRDSKRGREDSATGSSQCTNSKRQTRANHFDALPDDLLLSILVKLSSTAARPADLISALVTCKRFNEVGMQPMVLLKASTSVFAMEASRWSEGSHRFLRKCADAGNVEACYTLGMIRFYCLQNRDGGAS
;
A
#
# COMPACT_ATOMS: atom_id res chain seq x y z
N MET A 1 -18.74 18.63 -52.74
CA MET A 1 -17.38 18.94 -53.23
C MET A 1 -16.83 20.03 -52.33
N LEU A 2 -15.71 19.95 -51.62
CA LEU A 2 -14.59 19.01 -51.56
C LEU A 2 -13.86 19.22 -50.22
N GLN A 3 -13.17 18.18 -49.77
CA GLN A 3 -11.97 18.20 -48.91
C GLN A 3 -12.08 18.65 -47.44
N LEU A 4 -12.12 17.61 -46.59
CA LEU A 4 -11.41 17.58 -45.31
C LEU A 4 -9.90 17.77 -45.58
N ASP A 5 -9.30 18.73 -44.89
CA ASP A 5 -7.85 18.81 -44.70
C ASP A 5 -7.52 18.87 -43.19
N PRO A 6 -6.36 18.30 -42.79
CA PRO A 6 -6.19 17.64 -41.50
C PRO A 6 -5.86 18.55 -40.32
N MET A 7 -6.12 18.00 -39.12
CA MET A 7 -5.67 18.45 -37.81
C MET A 7 -4.19 18.86 -37.81
N ARG A 8 -3.93 20.16 -37.62
CA ARG A 8 -2.59 20.70 -37.39
C ARG A 8 -2.43 20.98 -35.90
N THR A 9 -1.85 20.03 -35.19
CA THR A 9 -1.53 20.16 -33.76
C THR A 9 -0.46 21.23 -33.57
N ARG A 10 -0.79 22.21 -32.73
CA ARG A 10 0.08 23.32 -32.33
C ARG A 10 1.21 22.75 -31.46
N ARG A 11 2.45 22.89 -31.93
CA ARG A 11 3.67 22.54 -31.18
C ARG A 11 3.70 23.32 -29.86
N GLY A 12 3.80 22.59 -28.75
CA GLY A 12 4.20 23.08 -27.43
C GLY A 12 5.26 22.14 -26.91
N ALA A 13 6.49 22.63 -26.82
CA ALA A 13 7.68 21.90 -26.43
C ALA A 13 7.84 21.95 -24.91
N CYS A 14 7.89 20.76 -24.30
CA CYS A 14 8.53 20.37 -23.04
C CYS A 14 8.34 18.84 -23.09
N TYR A 15 9.30 17.95 -23.26
CA TYR A 15 10.63 17.79 -22.67
C TYR A 15 11.35 16.76 -23.57
N GLU A 16 12.48 17.12 -24.19
CA GLU A 16 13.37 16.14 -24.83
C GLU A 16 14.46 15.72 -23.84
N SER A 17 14.61 14.41 -23.68
CA SER A 17 15.70 13.77 -22.95
C SER A 17 16.90 13.61 -23.88
N PRO A 18 18.15 13.85 -23.43
CA PRO A 18 19.31 13.29 -24.10
C PRO A 18 19.87 12.11 -23.30
N THR A 19 19.92 10.98 -23.99
CA THR A 19 20.76 9.82 -23.69
C THR A 19 22.23 10.21 -23.49
N GLY A 20 22.83 9.68 -22.43
CA GLY A 20 24.20 9.13 -22.39
C GLY A 20 25.38 10.08 -22.63
N VAL A 21 26.08 10.45 -21.54
CA VAL A 21 27.55 10.47 -21.51
C VAL A 21 28.02 10.19 -20.07
N CYS A 22 28.67 9.04 -19.84
CA CYS A 22 29.49 8.82 -18.65
C CYS A 22 30.86 9.47 -18.88
N ARG A 23 31.21 10.47 -18.07
CA ARG A 23 32.61 10.88 -17.87
C ARG A 23 32.90 11.07 -16.40
N ARG A 24 33.78 10.23 -15.87
CA ARG A 24 34.73 10.66 -14.85
C ARG A 24 36.02 9.85 -15.00
N ASP A 25 37.04 10.56 -15.44
CA ASP A 25 38.42 10.13 -15.46
C ASP A 25 38.88 9.69 -14.07
N SER A 26 39.57 8.55 -13.98
CA SER A 26 40.58 8.30 -12.96
C SER A 26 41.64 7.35 -13.52
N LYS A 27 42.87 7.78 -13.30
CA LYS A 27 44.09 7.52 -14.06
C LYS A 27 44.85 6.30 -13.47
N ARG A 28 45.54 5.59 -14.36
CA ARG A 28 46.78 4.78 -14.17
C ARG A 28 46.66 3.27 -13.90
N GLY A 29 47.43 2.53 -14.68
CA GLY A 29 48.24 1.41 -14.17
C GLY A 29 47.96 0.08 -14.83
N ARG A 30 48.96 -0.48 -15.49
CA ARG A 30 48.97 -1.71 -16.27
C ARG A 30 49.53 -2.86 -15.41
N GLU A 31 48.90 -4.03 -15.54
CA GLU A 31 49.36 -5.43 -15.38
C GLU A 31 50.32 -5.79 -14.22
N ASP A 32 49.95 -6.76 -13.36
CA ASP A 32 50.64 -8.06 -13.25
C ASP A 32 50.12 -8.96 -12.11
N SER A 33 50.28 -10.25 -12.33
CA SER A 33 49.84 -11.41 -11.54
C SER A 33 50.46 -11.47 -10.14
N ALA A 34 49.67 -11.77 -9.09
CA ALA A 34 50.11 -12.55 -7.94
C ALA A 34 48.94 -12.92 -7.00
N THR A 35 48.93 -14.18 -6.61
CA THR A 35 48.23 -14.80 -5.48
C THR A 35 48.04 -13.87 -4.28
N GLY A 36 46.80 -13.66 -3.84
CA GLY A 36 46.53 -12.86 -2.64
C GLY A 36 45.05 -12.86 -2.27
N SER A 37 44.74 -13.56 -1.18
CA SER A 37 43.47 -13.52 -0.47
C SER A 37 42.95 -12.08 -0.32
N SER A 38 41.78 -11.81 -0.88
CA SER A 38 40.97 -10.65 -0.53
C SER A 38 39.56 -11.12 -0.20
N GLN A 39 39.39 -11.58 1.04
CA GLN A 39 38.10 -11.49 1.69
C GLN A 39 37.71 -10.01 1.70
N CYS A 40 36.88 -9.62 0.75
CA CYS A 40 36.05 -8.44 0.90
C CYS A 40 35.05 -8.77 2.03
N THR A 41 35.39 -8.38 3.25
CA THR A 41 34.45 -8.35 4.37
C THR A 41 33.37 -7.34 4.02
N ASN A 42 32.34 -7.86 3.34
CA ASN A 42 31.22 -7.07 2.93
C ASN A 42 30.60 -6.47 4.19
N SER A 43 30.63 -5.14 4.23
CA SER A 43 30.19 -4.31 5.33
C SER A 43 28.91 -4.90 5.93
N LYS A 44 29.02 -5.44 7.15
CA LYS A 44 27.87 -5.83 7.96
C LYS A 44 27.11 -4.55 8.28
N ARG A 45 26.34 -4.04 7.32
CA ARG A 45 25.14 -3.26 7.62
C ARG A 45 24.31 -4.24 8.42
N GLN A 46 24.35 -4.09 9.73
CA GLN A 46 23.46 -4.74 10.64
C GLN A 46 22.07 -4.17 10.35
N THR A 47 21.48 -4.61 9.23
CA THR A 47 20.06 -4.49 8.98
C THR A 47 19.44 -5.10 10.20
N ARG A 48 18.80 -4.27 11.02
CA ARG A 48 17.97 -4.75 12.12
C ARG A 48 16.91 -5.61 11.45
N ALA A 49 17.16 -6.92 11.36
CA ALA A 49 16.20 -7.87 10.85
C ALA A 49 14.97 -7.69 11.72
N ASN A 50 13.81 -7.41 11.11
CA ASN A 50 12.61 -7.33 11.93
C ASN A 50 12.41 -8.73 12.50
N HIS A 51 12.18 -8.85 13.80
CA HIS A 51 11.99 -10.18 14.42
C HIS A 51 10.85 -10.96 13.76
N PHE A 52 9.91 -10.26 13.13
CA PHE A 52 8.84 -10.85 12.35
C PHE A 52 9.32 -11.45 11.03
N ASP A 53 10.45 -11.08 10.43
CA ASP A 53 10.93 -11.60 9.13
C ASP A 53 11.18 -13.12 9.12
N ALA A 54 11.40 -13.72 10.29
CA ALA A 54 11.50 -15.17 10.44
C ALA A 54 10.14 -15.89 10.60
N LEU A 55 9.05 -15.16 10.80
CA LEU A 55 7.72 -15.73 11.05
C LEU A 55 6.99 -16.06 9.75
N PRO A 56 6.43 -17.26 9.58
CA PRO A 56 5.56 -17.60 8.45
C PRO A 56 4.33 -16.69 8.35
N ASP A 57 3.90 -16.40 7.12
CA ASP A 57 2.75 -15.53 6.88
C ASP A 57 1.42 -16.13 7.38
N ASP A 58 1.29 -17.45 7.43
CA ASP A 58 0.10 -18.11 7.99
C ASP A 58 -0.09 -17.79 9.49
N LEU A 59 1.01 -17.66 10.24
CA LEU A 59 0.95 -17.28 11.64
C LEU A 59 0.59 -15.81 11.78
N LEU A 60 1.15 -14.93 10.94
CA LEU A 60 0.74 -13.52 10.89
C LEU A 60 -0.73 -13.39 10.55
N LEU A 61 -1.21 -14.16 9.57
CA LEU A 61 -2.61 -14.16 9.16
C LEU A 61 -3.51 -14.58 10.33
N SER A 62 -3.16 -15.67 11.04
CA SER A 62 -3.94 -16.13 12.19
C SER A 62 -4.02 -15.09 13.32
N ILE A 63 -2.91 -14.41 13.60
CA ILE A 63 -2.83 -13.34 14.58
C ILE A 63 -3.70 -12.15 14.13
N LEU A 64 -3.55 -11.71 12.88
CA LEU A 64 -4.31 -10.58 12.35
C LEU A 64 -5.80 -10.87 12.25
N VAL A 65 -6.21 -12.08 11.86
CA VAL A 65 -7.62 -12.51 11.91
C VAL A 65 -8.14 -12.43 13.34
N LYS A 66 -7.39 -12.97 14.31
CA LYS A 66 -7.82 -12.95 15.71
C LYS A 66 -7.92 -11.52 16.23
N LEU A 67 -6.88 -10.70 16.02
CA LEU A 67 -6.87 -9.28 16.37
C LEU A 67 -8.04 -8.54 15.74
N SER A 68 -8.27 -8.71 14.44
CA SER A 68 -9.39 -8.11 13.70
C SER A 68 -10.74 -8.48 14.32
N SER A 69 -10.91 -9.73 14.77
CA SER A 69 -12.14 -10.20 15.41
C SER A 69 -12.33 -9.75 16.86
N THR A 70 -11.24 -9.46 17.59
CA THR A 70 -11.29 -9.12 19.02
C THR A 70 -10.96 -7.65 19.31
N ALA A 71 -10.55 -6.87 18.32
CA ALA A 71 -10.16 -5.48 18.48
C ALA A 71 -11.32 -4.67 19.04
N ALA A 72 -11.09 -3.96 20.14
CA ALA A 72 -12.09 -3.10 20.77
C ALA A 72 -12.07 -1.68 20.19
N ARG A 73 -10.98 -1.30 19.51
CA ARG A 73 -10.82 0.00 18.87
C ARG A 73 -10.23 -0.16 17.46
N PRO A 74 -10.57 0.73 16.51
CA PRO A 74 -9.95 0.75 15.19
C PRO A 74 -8.42 0.89 15.25
N ALA A 75 -7.93 1.64 16.24
CA ALA A 75 -6.50 1.87 16.43
C ALA A 75 -5.70 0.58 16.70
N ASP A 76 -6.30 -0.41 17.36
CA ASP A 76 -5.61 -1.67 17.69
C ASP A 76 -5.23 -2.42 16.42
N LEU A 77 -6.14 -2.47 15.44
CA LEU A 77 -5.87 -3.08 14.14
C LEU A 77 -4.98 -2.18 13.28
N ILE A 78 -5.30 -0.89 13.17
CA ILE A 78 -4.56 0.02 12.28
C ILE A 78 -3.09 0.15 12.71
N SER A 79 -2.84 0.25 14.03
CA SER A 79 -1.46 0.31 14.55
C SER A 79 -0.66 -0.93 14.16
N ALA A 80 -1.25 -2.12 14.26
CA ALA A 80 -0.64 -3.37 13.81
C ALA A 80 -0.32 -3.34 12.31
N LEU A 81 -1.24 -2.87 11.48
CA LEU A 81 -1.06 -2.79 10.02
C LEU A 81 0.05 -1.81 9.62
N VAL A 82 0.24 -0.70 10.34
CA VAL A 82 1.28 0.29 10.00
C VAL A 82 2.66 -0.03 10.58
N THR A 83 2.79 -1.06 11.43
CA THR A 83 4.09 -1.45 12.01
C THR A 83 5.13 -1.80 10.96
N CYS A 84 4.74 -2.57 9.95
CA CYS A 84 5.63 -2.98 8.88
C CYS A 84 4.86 -3.34 7.61
N LYS A 85 5.57 -3.33 6.47
CA LYS A 85 5.00 -3.63 5.16
C LYS A 85 4.35 -5.00 5.11
N ARG A 86 4.98 -6.01 5.75
CA ARG A 86 4.48 -7.39 5.74
C ARG A 86 3.17 -7.56 6.48
N PHE A 87 3.01 -6.89 7.64
CA PHE A 87 1.73 -6.87 8.35
C PHE A 87 0.63 -6.17 7.54
N ASN A 88 0.97 -5.07 6.86
CA ASN A 88 0.02 -4.40 5.99
C ASN A 88 -0.42 -5.31 4.83
N GLU A 89 0.52 -6.00 4.18
CA GLU A 89 0.24 -6.91 3.07
C GLU A 89 -0.64 -8.09 3.49
N VAL A 90 -0.29 -8.79 4.57
CA VAL A 90 -1.09 -9.91 5.10
C VAL A 90 -2.43 -9.42 5.66
N GLY A 91 -2.44 -8.28 6.34
CA GLY A 91 -3.64 -7.74 6.97
C GLY A 91 -4.68 -7.18 6.00
N MET A 92 -4.28 -6.87 4.76
CA MET A 92 -5.20 -6.47 3.69
C MET A 92 -5.79 -7.65 2.92
N GLN A 93 -5.47 -8.90 3.32
CA GLN A 93 -6.09 -10.08 2.72
C GLN A 93 -7.58 -10.17 3.10
N PRO A 94 -8.43 -10.66 2.19
CA PRO A 94 -9.88 -10.75 2.42
C PRO A 94 -10.27 -11.49 3.70
N MET A 95 -9.52 -12.53 4.07
CA MET A 95 -9.77 -13.32 5.30
C MET A 95 -9.72 -12.49 6.59
N VAL A 96 -8.80 -11.52 6.67
CA VAL A 96 -8.66 -10.62 7.84
C VAL A 96 -9.79 -9.59 7.86
N LEU A 97 -10.08 -9.02 6.69
CA LEU A 97 -11.08 -7.96 6.53
C LEU A 97 -12.50 -8.50 6.75
N LEU A 98 -12.78 -9.71 6.29
CA LEU A 98 -14.04 -10.43 6.50
C LEU A 98 -14.37 -10.60 8.00
N LYS A 99 -13.35 -10.76 8.84
CA LYS A 99 -13.48 -11.05 10.28
C LYS A 99 -13.36 -9.82 11.17
N ALA A 100 -13.22 -8.63 10.60
CA ALA A 100 -13.17 -7.39 11.37
C ALA A 100 -14.45 -7.18 12.20
N SER A 101 -14.26 -6.90 13.48
CA SER A 101 -15.35 -6.66 14.43
C SER A 101 -16.02 -5.31 14.19
N THR A 102 -17.25 -5.16 14.70
CA THR A 102 -18.02 -3.91 14.63
C THR A 102 -17.29 -2.73 15.26
N SER A 103 -16.55 -2.96 16.34
CA SER A 103 -15.75 -1.96 17.04
C SER A 103 -14.62 -1.38 16.19
N VAL A 104 -14.11 -2.12 15.20
CA VAL A 104 -13.14 -1.58 14.23
C VAL A 104 -13.79 -0.51 13.33
N PHE A 105 -15.11 -0.52 13.18
CA PHE A 105 -15.85 0.45 12.37
C PHE A 105 -16.51 1.56 13.19
N ALA A 106 -16.37 1.53 14.52
CA ALA A 106 -16.89 2.53 15.44
C ALA A 106 -16.06 3.83 15.38
N MET A 107 -16.25 4.62 14.33
CA MET A 107 -15.64 5.94 14.16
C MET A 107 -16.71 7.02 14.07
N GLU A 108 -16.47 8.17 14.70
CA GLU A 108 -17.33 9.34 14.57
C GLU A 108 -17.36 9.84 13.12
N ALA A 109 -18.54 10.25 12.65
CA ALA A 109 -18.72 10.78 11.29
C ALA A 109 -17.80 11.99 11.00
N SER A 110 -17.51 12.81 12.01
CA SER A 110 -16.58 13.95 11.92
C SER A 110 -15.12 13.55 11.68
N ARG A 111 -14.74 12.33 12.06
CA ARG A 111 -13.38 11.79 11.88
C ARG A 111 -13.22 10.99 10.60
N TRP A 112 -14.29 10.89 9.81
CA TRP A 112 -14.29 10.15 8.57
C TRP A 112 -13.32 10.78 7.57
N SER A 113 -12.47 9.95 6.98
CA SER A 113 -11.45 10.36 6.02
C SER A 113 -11.48 9.46 4.80
N GLU A 114 -10.87 9.90 3.69
CA GLU A 114 -10.78 9.09 2.47
C GLU A 114 -10.08 7.74 2.74
N GLY A 115 -9.10 7.71 3.65
CA GLY A 115 -8.46 6.46 4.09
C GLY A 115 -9.43 5.51 4.78
N SER A 116 -10.24 6.03 5.70
CA SER A 116 -11.27 5.26 6.41
C SER A 116 -12.33 4.72 5.45
N HIS A 117 -12.75 5.54 4.47
CA HIS A 117 -13.66 5.13 3.42
C HIS A 117 -13.10 3.99 2.56
N ARG A 118 -11.85 4.10 2.11
CA ARG A 118 -11.21 3.03 1.33
C ARG A 118 -11.04 1.76 2.14
N PHE A 119 -10.68 1.86 3.42
CA PHE A 119 -10.57 0.69 4.29
C PHE A 119 -11.92 0.00 4.48
N LEU A 120 -12.97 0.77 4.80
CA LEU A 120 -14.32 0.22 4.99
C LEU A 120 -14.87 -0.42 3.70
N ARG A 121 -14.64 0.23 2.55
CA ARG A 121 -15.01 -0.32 1.25
C ARG A 121 -14.32 -1.65 0.99
N LYS A 122 -13.01 -1.77 1.24
CA LYS A 122 -12.30 -3.05 1.11
C LYS A 122 -12.88 -4.14 2.02
N CYS A 123 -13.29 -3.79 3.24
CA CYS A 123 -13.93 -4.74 4.14
C CYS A 123 -15.29 -5.20 3.62
N ALA A 124 -16.09 -4.27 3.07
CA ALA A 124 -17.37 -4.60 2.44
C ALA A 124 -17.18 -5.48 1.18
N ASP A 125 -16.22 -5.14 0.32
CA ASP A 125 -15.87 -5.91 -0.89
C ASP A 125 -15.36 -7.33 -0.53
N ALA A 126 -14.72 -7.49 0.64
CA ALA A 126 -14.32 -8.80 1.18
C ALA A 126 -15.48 -9.61 1.78
N GLY A 127 -16.69 -9.05 1.84
CA GLY A 127 -17.90 -9.71 2.35
C GLY A 127 -18.20 -9.48 3.83
N ASN A 128 -17.57 -8.49 4.48
CA ASN A 128 -17.90 -8.17 5.87
C ASN A 128 -19.25 -7.43 5.94
N VAL A 129 -20.25 -8.09 6.55
CA VAL A 129 -21.62 -7.56 6.69
C VAL A 129 -21.68 -6.28 7.53
N GLU A 130 -20.89 -6.19 8.59
CA GLU A 130 -20.83 -5.02 9.46
C GLU A 130 -20.23 -3.82 8.72
N ALA A 131 -19.20 -4.06 7.90
CA ALA A 131 -18.60 -3.04 7.06
C ALA A 131 -19.59 -2.54 6.00
N CYS A 132 -20.31 -3.46 5.34
CA CYS A 132 -21.31 -3.13 4.34
C CYS A 132 -22.44 -2.27 4.93
N TYR A 133 -22.96 -2.69 6.09
CA TYR A 133 -23.96 -1.92 6.83
C TYR A 133 -23.45 -0.53 7.19
N THR A 134 -22.27 -0.43 7.83
CA THR A 134 -21.68 0.84 8.24
C THR A 134 -21.45 1.77 7.05
N LEU A 135 -21.01 1.24 5.92
CA LEU A 135 -20.77 2.01 4.70
C LEU A 135 -22.06 2.57 4.12
N GLY A 136 -23.13 1.76 4.12
CA GLY A 136 -24.47 2.20 3.74
C GLY A 136 -24.98 3.32 4.64
N MET A 137 -24.83 3.17 5.95
CA MET A 137 -25.23 4.20 6.93
C MET A 137 -24.49 5.52 6.71
N ILE A 138 -23.18 5.48 6.50
CA ILE A 138 -22.38 6.70 6.25
C ILE A 138 -22.79 7.36 4.94
N ARG A 139 -23.03 6.59 3.87
CA ARG A 139 -23.46 7.14 2.58
C ARG A 139 -24.82 7.83 2.67
N PHE A 140 -25.76 7.21 3.39
CA PHE A 140 -27.11 7.72 3.55
C PHE A 140 -27.16 8.96 4.46
N TYR A 141 -26.50 8.93 5.62
CA TYR A 141 -26.63 9.98 6.63
C TYR A 141 -25.55 11.05 6.57
N CYS A 142 -24.30 10.69 6.25
CA CYS A 142 -23.17 11.61 6.40
C CYS A 142 -22.76 12.27 5.08
N LEU A 143 -22.82 11.55 3.96
CA LEU A 143 -22.29 12.03 2.68
C LEU A 143 -23.34 12.63 1.74
N GLN A 144 -24.59 12.77 2.17
CA GLN A 144 -25.69 13.35 1.39
C GLN A 144 -25.83 12.76 -0.03
N ASN A 145 -25.40 11.50 -0.25
CA ASN A 145 -25.55 10.78 -1.52
C ASN A 145 -26.97 10.19 -1.63
N ARG A 146 -27.97 11.06 -1.51
CA ARG A 146 -29.39 10.69 -1.54
C ARG A 146 -29.85 10.20 -2.92
N ASP A 147 -29.03 10.45 -3.95
CA ASP A 147 -29.32 10.15 -5.35
C ASP A 147 -28.85 8.76 -5.82
N GLY A 148 -28.09 8.02 -4.98
CA GLY A 148 -27.59 6.68 -5.31
C GLY A 148 -28.55 5.53 -4.96
N GLY A 149 -29.72 5.84 -4.40
CA GLY A 149 -30.72 4.85 -3.94
C GLY A 149 -31.72 4.40 -5.01
N ALA A 150 -31.60 4.87 -6.25
CA ALA A 150 -32.48 4.48 -7.34
C ALA A 150 -31.67 4.21 -8.62
N SER A 151 -31.41 2.93 -8.90
CA SER A 151 -31.36 2.31 -10.24
C SER A 151 -31.11 0.80 -10.08
#